data_AF-A0A7X9J1R5-F1
#
_entry.id   AF-A0A7X9J1R5-F1
#
_cell.length_a   1.000
_cell.length_b   1.000
_cell.length_c   1.000
_cell.angle_alpha   90.00
_cell.angle_beta   90.00
_cell.angle_gamma   90.00
#
_symmetry.space_group_name_H-M   'P 1'
#
loop_
_entity.id
_entity.type
_entity.pdbx_description
1 polymer ?
#
loop_
_entity_poly.entity_id
_entity_poly.type
_entity_poly.pdbx_seq_one_letter_code
_entity_poly.pdbx_strand_id
1 'polypeptide(L)' 'MAQVLIRNLKPDVLERLKARAARHNRSLEAELRHIVTEAGSPPAKITEETRRLQALFAGRAFTDSAVDQRDDRKR' A
#
# COMPACT_ATOMS: atom_id res chain seq x y z
N MET A 1 -7.13 23.62 -7.38
CA MET A 1 -5.80 23.16 -6.92
C MET A 1 -5.59 23.67 -5.52
N ALA A 2 -5.23 22.79 -4.58
CA ALA A 2 -4.88 23.18 -3.21
C ALA A 2 -3.37 22.93 -3.01
N GLN A 3 -2.71 23.83 -2.27
CA GLN A 3 -1.30 23.70 -1.93
C GLN A 3 -1.14 23.83 -0.42
N VAL A 4 -0.23 23.04 0.14
CA VAL A 4 0.07 23.04 1.58
C VAL A 4 1.56 23.24 1.76
N LEU A 5 1.94 24.21 2.59
CA LEU A 5 3.33 24.45 2.98
C LEU A 5 3.57 23.93 4.40
N ILE A 6 4.44 22.94 4.53
CA ILE A 6 4.85 22.39 5.84
C ILE A 6 6.15 23.09 6.26
N ARG A 7 6.07 23.96 7.28
CA ARG A 7 7.23 24.68 7.83
C ARG A 7 7.87 23.91 8.97
N ASN A 8 9.15 24.15 9.22
CA ASN A 8 9.92 23.60 10.34
C ASN A 8 9.90 22.06 10.42
N LEU A 9 9.90 21.39 9.26
CA LEU A 9 10.02 19.94 9.22
C LEU A 9 11.41 19.53 9.70
N LYS A 10 11.47 18.61 10.66
CA LYS A 10 12.75 18.14 11.18
C LYS A 10 13.54 17.45 10.04
N PRO A 11 14.87 17.68 9.94
CA PRO A 11 15.67 17.15 8.83
C PRO A 11 15.67 15.62 8.76
N ASP A 12 15.65 14.94 9.92
CA ASP A 12 15.60 13.48 10.02
C ASP A 12 14.31 12.90 9.41
N VAL A 13 13.18 13.60 9.57
CA VAL A 13 11.90 13.21 8.96
C VAL A 13 11.96 13.36 7.45
N LEU A 14 12.56 14.46 6.96
CA LEU A 14 12.73 14.69 5.52
C LEU A 14 13.55 13.56 4.86
N GLU A 15 14.66 13.15 5.48
CA GLU A 15 15.50 12.07 4.94
C GLU A 15 14.78 10.72 4.92
N ARG A 16 14.01 10.41 5.97
CA ARG A 16 13.16 9.21 5.99
C ARG A 16 12.12 9.21 4.88
N LEU A 17 11.51 10.37 4.60
CA LEU A 17 10.53 10.52 3.52
C LEU A 17 11.17 10.38 2.14
N LYS A 18 12.37 10.93 1.92
CA LYS A 18 13.14 10.73 0.68
C LYS A 18 13.47 9.25 0.47
N ALA A 19 13.96 8.57 1.51
CA ALA A 19 14.27 7.14 1.44
C ALA A 19 13.02 6.31 1.13
N ARG A 20 11.88 6.66 1.72
CA ARG A 20 10.59 6.02 1.42
C ARG A 20 10.15 6.26 -0.03
N ALA A 21 10.26 7.49 -0.52
CA ALA A 21 9.93 7.83 -1.91
C ALA A 21 10.80 7.04 -2.92
N ALA A 22 12.11 6.94 -2.64
CA ALA A 22 13.03 6.13 -3.45
C ALA A 22 12.65 4.64 -3.47
N ARG A 23 12.28 4.06 -2.32
CA ARG A 23 11.78 2.66 -2.24
C ARG A 23 10.53 2.44 -3.08
N HIS A 24 9.66 3.43 -3.19
CA HIS A 24 8.42 3.35 -3.96
C HIS A 24 8.61 3.77 -5.43
N ASN A 25 9.83 4.09 -5.87
CA ASN A 25 10.12 4.63 -7.20
C ASN A 25 9.27 5.87 -7.55
N ARG A 26 9.06 6.75 -6.57
CA ARG A 26 8.27 7.99 -6.70
C ARG A 26 9.11 9.20 -6.32
N SER A 27 8.75 10.37 -6.86
CA SER A 27 9.31 11.63 -6.34
C SER A 27 8.83 11.89 -4.91
N LEU A 28 9.57 12.71 -4.16
CA LEU A 28 9.17 13.10 -2.80
C LEU A 28 7.78 13.75 -2.78
N GLU A 29 7.49 14.62 -3.74
CA GLU A 29 6.17 15.25 -3.86
C GLU A 29 5.07 14.22 -4.13
N ALA A 30 5.31 13.25 -5.02
CA ALA A 30 4.34 12.21 -5.32
C ALA A 30 4.08 11.31 -4.11
N GLU A 31 5.12 10.97 -3.34
CA GLU A 31 4.98 10.21 -2.11
C GLU A 31 4.23 10.99 -1.02
N LEU A 32 4.54 12.28 -0.84
CA LEU A 32 3.82 13.14 0.10
C LEU A 32 2.35 13.29 -0.27
N ARG A 33 2.05 13.52 -1.56
CA ARG A 33 0.68 13.56 -2.06
C ARG A 33 -0.04 12.26 -1.78
N HIS A 34 0.59 11.11 -2.03
CA HIS A 34 0.01 9.80 -1.72
C HIS A 34 -0.29 9.66 -0.23
N ILE A 35 0.65 10.01 0.66
CA ILE A 35 0.47 9.92 2.12
C ILE A 35 -0.70 10.80 2.58
N VAL A 36 -0.77 12.05 2.10
CA VAL A 36 -1.83 12.99 2.48
C VAL A 36 -3.19 12.55 1.92
N THR A 37 -3.24 12.04 0.70
CA THR A 37 -4.46 11.49 0.10
C THR A 37 -4.97 10.28 0.88
N GLU A 38 -4.09 9.34 1.21
CA GLU A 38 -4.44 8.16 2.01
C GLU A 38 -4.93 8.55 3.41
N ALA A 39 -4.22 9.47 4.08
CA ALA A 39 -4.60 9.94 5.42
C ALA A 39 -5.90 10.75 5.45
N GLY A 40 -6.22 11.46 4.36
CA GLY A 40 -7.47 12.20 4.21
C GLY A 40 -8.63 11.36 3.67
N SER A 41 -8.36 10.15 3.20
CA SER A 41 -9.40 9.25 2.72
C SER A 41 -10.19 8.70 3.91
N PRO A 42 -11.53 8.61 3.82
CA PRO A 42 -12.30 7.92 4.84
C PRO A 42 -11.78 6.48 4.95
N PRO A 43 -11.80 5.89 6.16
CA PRO A 43 -11.41 4.49 6.32
C PRO A 43 -12.17 3.65 5.30
N ALA A 44 -11.46 2.76 4.60
CA ALA A 44 -12.06 1.92 3.58
C ALA A 44 -13.31 1.27 4.17
N LYS A 45 -14.47 1.56 3.58
CA LYS A 45 -15.71 0.89 3.98
C LYS A 45 -15.51 -0.57 3.66
N ILE A 46 -15.26 -1.39 4.68
CA ILE A 46 -15.32 -2.84 4.55
C ILE A 46 -16.75 -3.13 4.13
N THR A 47 -16.93 -3.49 2.87
CA THR A 47 -18.27 -3.85 2.39
C THR A 47 -18.60 -5.22 2.94
N GLU A 48 -19.90 -5.51 3.05
CA GLU A 48 -20.36 -6.87 3.39
C GLU A 48 -19.81 -7.91 2.42
N GLU A 49 -19.54 -7.53 1.17
CA GLU A 49 -18.87 -8.41 0.19
C GLU A 49 -17.42 -8.71 0.56
N THR A 50 -16.63 -7.71 0.96
CA THR A 50 -15.25 -7.94 1.43
C THR A 50 -15.24 -8.84 2.66
N ARG A 51 -16.20 -8.64 3.57
CA ARG A 51 -16.35 -9.45 4.78
C ARG A 51 -16.74 -10.89 4.47
N ARG A 52 -17.68 -11.09 3.54
CA ARG A 52 -18.06 -12.43 3.05
C ARG A 52 -16.89 -13.15 2.40
N LEU A 53 -16.13 -12.48 1.53
CA LEU A 53 -14.94 -13.07 0.90
C LEU A 53 -13.91 -13.47 1.94
N GLN A 54 -13.61 -12.61 2.91
CA GLN A 54 -12.70 -12.98 4.01
C GLN A 54 -13.21 -14.18 4.81
N ALA A 55 -14.51 -14.26 5.09
CA ALA A 55 -15.10 -15.40 5.80
C ALA A 55 -15.02 -16.70 4.98
N LEU A 56 -15.22 -16.63 3.66
CA LEU A 56 -15.10 -17.79 2.77
C LEU A 56 -13.69 -18.38 2.74
N PHE A 57 -12.67 -17.53 2.90
CA PHE A 57 -11.26 -17.94 2.88
C PHE A 57 -10.62 -18.08 4.26
N ALA A 58 -11.35 -17.75 5.33
CA ALA A 58 -10.87 -17.91 6.70
C ALA A 58 -10.64 -19.39 7.02
N GLY A 59 -9.40 -19.75 7.36
CA GLY A 59 -9.01 -21.13 7.68
C GLY A 59 -8.55 -21.98 6.50
N ARG A 60 -8.47 -21.42 5.27
CA ARG A 60 -7.87 -22.10 4.13
C ARG A 60 -6.36 -21.91 4.14
N ALA A 61 -5.60 -23.01 4.14
CA ALA A 61 -4.19 -22.97 3.80
C ALA A 61 -4.06 -22.89 2.27
N PHE A 62 -3.42 -21.84 1.78
CA PHE A 62 -3.07 -21.72 0.38
C PHE A 62 -1.63 -22.22 0.20
N THR A 63 -1.43 -23.09 -0.80
CA THR A 63 -0.10 -23.47 -1.26
C THR A 63 0.58 -22.29 -1.95
N ASP A 64 1.91 -22.29 -1.94
CA ASP A 64 2.68 -21.32 -2.70
C ASP A 64 2.36 -21.49 -4.19
N SER A 65 1.75 -20.47 -4.77
CA SER A 65 1.31 -20.47 -6.17
C SER A 65 2.46 -20.69 -7.15
N ALA A 66 3.70 -20.39 -6.75
CA ALA A 66 4.88 -20.67 -7.56
C ALA A 66 5.14 -22.18 -7.72
N VAL A 67 4.70 -23.02 -6.77
CA VAL A 67 4.80 -24.48 -6.85
C VAL A 67 3.76 -25.02 -7.83
N ASP A 68 2.51 -24.59 -7.68
CA ASP A 68 1.39 -25.04 -8.52
C ASP A 68 1.62 -24.67 -10.01
N GLN A 69 2.12 -23.46 -10.27
CA GLN A 69 2.46 -23.00 -11.63
C GLN A 69 3.70 -23.69 -12.25
N ARG A 70 4.57 -24.31 -11.42
CA ARG A 70 5.72 -25.08 -11.94
C ARG A 70 5.29 -26.47 -12.37
N ASP A 71 4.38 -27.10 -11.66
CA ASP A 71 3.89 -28.43 -12.00
C ASP A 71 2.98 -28.40 -13.23
N ASP A 72 2.17 -27.36 -13.39
CA ASP A 72 1.32 -27.19 -14.58
C ASP A 72 2.15 -27.01 -15.87
N ARG A 73 3.30 -26.32 -15.79
CA ARG A 73 4.24 -26.15 -16.92
C ARG A 73 5.00 -27.43 -17.32
N LYS A 74 4.92 -28.50 -16.51
CA LYS A 74 5.56 -29.79 -16.81
C LYS A 74 4.62 -30.79 -17.47
N ARG A 75 3.36 -30.40 -17.73
CA ARG A 75 2.32 -31.25 -18.33
C ARG A 75 2.21 -31.08 -19.83
#